data_AF-A0A964QDW4-F1
#
_entry.id   AF-A0A964QDW4-F1
#
_cell.length_a   1.000
_cell.length_b   1.000
_cell.length_c   1.000
_cell.angle_alpha   90.00
_cell.angle_beta   90.00
_cell.angle_gamma   90.00
#
_symmetry.space_group_name_H-M   'P 1'
#
loop_
_entity.id
_entity.type
_entity.pdbx_description
1 polymer ?
#
loop_
_entity_poly.entity_id
_entity_poly.type
_entity_poly.pdbx_seq_one_letter_code
_entity_poly.pdbx_strand_id
1 'polypeptide(L)'
;MQKNIALNFDVLALFDAVMAEVEPDLMRKNIDTLSMKYKGETPEQKTSRSSRYAAAYAEWKKRLKQIVALWKKEVLKYRDDVIAKAKIQSEKDDETELQNLDSAIQAL
;
A
#
# COMPACT_ATOMS: atom_id res chain seq x y z
N MET A 1 7.24 17.60 17.19
CA MET A 1 6.79 17.76 15.79
C MET A 1 6.40 16.40 15.22
N GLN A 2 5.11 16.06 15.20
CA GLN A 2 4.63 14.91 14.43
C GLN A 2 4.53 15.34 12.97
N LYS A 3 5.42 14.81 12.12
CA LYS A 3 5.27 14.95 10.67
C LYS A 3 4.09 14.06 10.26
N ASN A 4 2.97 14.68 9.91
CA ASN A 4 1.88 14.01 9.20
C ASN A 4 2.41 13.54 7.85
N ILE A 5 2.80 12.26 7.77
CA ILE A 5 3.07 11.61 6.50
C ILE A 5 1.70 11.24 5.93
N ALA A 6 1.12 12.12 5.12
CA ALA A 6 0.02 11.74 4.28
C ALA A 6 0.56 10.73 3.25
N LEU A 7 0.30 9.45 3.48
CA LEU A 7 0.44 8.42 2.46
C LEU A 7 -0.63 8.68 1.41
N ASN A 8 -0.30 9.49 0.41
CA ASN A 8 -1.15 9.68 -0.77
C ASN A 8 -1.07 8.41 -1.61
N PHE A 9 -2.01 7.50 -1.38
CA PHE A 9 -2.09 6.27 -2.15
C PHE A 9 -2.93 6.50 -3.41
N ASP A 10 -2.25 6.57 -4.56
CA ASP A 10 -2.90 6.66 -5.86
C ASP A 10 -3.14 5.26 -6.45
N VAL A 11 -4.38 4.78 -6.29
CA VAL A 11 -4.84 3.51 -6.86
C VAL A 11 -4.70 3.49 -8.38
N LEU A 12 -4.88 4.62 -9.05
CA LEU A 12 -4.81 4.72 -10.50
C LEU A 12 -3.37 4.64 -11.00
N ALA A 13 -2.42 5.25 -10.27
CA ALA A 13 -1.00 5.08 -10.55
C ALA A 13 -0.56 3.62 -10.34
N LEU A 14 -1.05 2.95 -9.30
CA LEU A 14 -0.76 1.53 -9.09
C LEU A 14 -1.34 0.66 -10.21
N PHE A 15 -2.56 0.96 -10.66
CA PHE A 15 -3.18 0.28 -11.79
C PHE A 15 -2.34 0.43 -13.06
N ASP A 16 -1.93 1.65 -13.41
CA ASP A 16 -1.08 1.90 -14.58
C ASP A 16 0.27 1.21 -14.47
N ALA A 17 0.88 1.16 -13.28
CA ALA A 17 2.16 0.48 -13.06
C ALA A 17 2.06 -1.02 -13.35
N VAL A 18 0.98 -1.67 -12.90
CA VAL A 18 0.76 -3.10 -13.20
C VAL A 18 0.39 -3.31 -14.66
N MET A 19 -0.49 -2.47 -15.21
CA MET A 19 -0.92 -2.61 -16.60
C MET A 19 0.21 -2.34 -17.59
N ALA A 20 1.18 -1.48 -17.26
CA ALA A 20 2.37 -1.26 -18.07
C ALA A 20 3.16 -2.56 -18.33
N GLU A 21 3.13 -3.51 -17.40
CA GLU A 21 3.77 -4.81 -17.55
C GLU A 21 2.84 -5.87 -18.15
N VAL A 22 1.56 -5.85 -17.77
CA VAL A 22 0.61 -6.93 -18.08
C VAL A 22 -0.12 -6.71 -19.41
N GLU A 23 -0.67 -5.51 -19.62
CA GLU A 23 -1.40 -5.14 -20.84
C GLU A 23 -1.35 -3.61 -21.01
N PRO A 24 -0.35 -3.10 -21.73
CA PRO A 24 -0.12 -1.65 -21.85
C PRO A 24 -1.30 -0.90 -22.46
N ASP A 25 -2.12 -1.55 -23.29
CA ASP A 25 -3.32 -0.93 -23.86
C ASP A 25 -4.31 -0.45 -22.80
N LEU A 26 -4.36 -1.15 -21.67
CA LEU A 26 -5.27 -0.83 -20.58
C LEU A 26 -4.74 0.29 -19.68
N MET A 27 -3.53 0.81 -19.92
CA MET A 27 -3.07 2.02 -19.25
C MET A 27 -3.97 3.20 -19.58
N ARG A 28 -4.26 4.06 -18.60
CA ARG A 28 -5.16 5.22 -18.77
C ARG A 28 -4.79 6.09 -19.97
N LYS A 29 -3.50 6.34 -20.17
CA LYS A 29 -2.98 7.16 -21.29
C LYS A 29 -3.30 6.61 -22.69
N ASN A 30 -3.64 5.31 -22.79
CA ASN A 30 -3.84 4.64 -24.07
C ASN A 30 -5.32 4.43 -24.41
N ILE A 31 -6.24 4.52 -23.44
CA ILE A 31 -7.67 4.19 -23.59
C ILE A 31 -8.31 4.98 -24.74
N ASP A 32 -8.04 6.28 -24.82
CA ASP A 32 -8.65 7.16 -25.83
C ASP A 32 -8.19 6.82 -27.26
N THR A 33 -7.02 6.18 -27.39
CA THR A 33 -6.43 5.83 -28.70
C THR A 33 -6.84 4.44 -29.19
N LEU A 34 -7.46 3.61 -28.35
CA LEU A 34 -7.78 2.21 -28.69
C LEU A 34 -8.77 2.11 -29.86
N SER A 35 -9.72 3.05 -29.95
CA SER A 35 -10.70 3.08 -31.05
C SER A 35 -10.03 3.25 -32.41
N MET A 36 -8.99 4.09 -32.48
CA MET A 36 -8.19 4.30 -33.68
C MET A 36 -7.26 3.13 -33.94
N LYS A 37 -6.57 2.64 -32.89
CA LYS A 37 -5.62 1.52 -32.97
C LYS A 37 -6.27 0.24 -33.52
N TYR A 38 -7.53 -0.02 -33.17
CA TYR A 38 -8.27 -1.21 -33.55
C TYR A 38 -9.34 -0.95 -34.61
N LYS A 39 -9.21 0.15 -35.36
CA LYS A 39 -10.13 0.46 -36.46
C LYS A 39 -10.07 -0.64 -37.52
N GLY A 40 -11.22 -1.23 -37.82
CA GLY A 40 -11.33 -2.31 -38.81
C GLY A 40 -10.96 -3.69 -38.28
N GLU A 41 -10.86 -3.88 -36.95
CA GLU A 41 -10.66 -5.21 -36.37
C GLU A 41 -11.80 -6.16 -36.77
N THR A 42 -11.45 -7.41 -37.07
CA THR A 42 -12.45 -8.46 -37.31
C THR A 42 -13.06 -8.93 -35.97
N PRO A 43 -14.21 -9.62 -35.99
CA PRO A 43 -14.81 -10.21 -34.78
C PRO A 43 -13.85 -11.15 -34.04
N GLU A 44 -13.03 -11.91 -34.75
CA GLU A 44 -12.05 -12.85 -34.19
C GLU A 44 -10.91 -12.10 -33.49
N GLN A 45 -10.41 -11.02 -34.11
CA GLN A 45 -9.38 -10.16 -33.52
C GLN A 45 -9.89 -9.46 -32.26
N LYS A 46 -11.13 -8.95 -32.30
CA LYS A 46 -11.81 -8.36 -31.14
C LYS A 46 -11.96 -9.36 -30.00
N THR A 47 -12.33 -10.60 -30.33
CA THR A 47 -12.46 -11.68 -29.34
C THR A 47 -11.12 -12.00 -28.70
N SER A 48 -10.06 -12.17 -29.50
CA SER A 48 -8.69 -12.38 -29.00
C SER A 48 -8.22 -11.24 -28.08
N ARG A 49 -8.43 -9.99 -28.48
CA ARG A 49 -8.12 -8.81 -27.66
C ARG A 49 -8.90 -8.78 -26.35
N SER A 50 -10.20 -9.10 -26.39
CA SER A 50 -11.05 -9.15 -25.19
C SER A 50 -10.59 -10.22 -24.21
N SER A 51 -10.17 -11.38 -24.70
CA SER A 51 -9.58 -12.45 -23.88
C SER A 51 -8.27 -12.01 -23.21
N ARG A 52 -7.38 -11.31 -23.92
CA ARG A 52 -6.17 -10.72 -23.32
C ARG A 52 -6.51 -9.74 -22.21
N TYR A 53 -7.46 -8.85 -22.45
CA TYR A 53 -7.88 -7.85 -21.46
C TYR A 53 -8.50 -8.51 -20.22
N ALA A 54 -9.31 -9.55 -20.39
CA ALA A 54 -9.86 -10.31 -19.27
C ALA A 54 -8.77 -10.97 -18.42
N ALA A 55 -7.76 -11.57 -19.06
CA ALA A 55 -6.60 -12.13 -18.36
C ALA A 55 -5.80 -11.06 -17.61
N ALA A 56 -5.60 -9.89 -18.23
CA ALA A 56 -4.91 -8.77 -17.62
C ALA A 56 -5.62 -8.26 -16.35
N TYR A 57 -6.94 -8.12 -16.39
CA TYR A 57 -7.72 -7.74 -15.20
C TYR A 57 -7.68 -8.80 -14.09
N ALA A 58 -7.63 -10.09 -14.43
CA ALA A 58 -7.48 -11.15 -13.44
C ALA A 58 -6.12 -11.07 -12.73
N GLU A 59 -5.05 -10.83 -13.49
CA GLU A 59 -3.70 -10.65 -12.93
C GLU A 59 -3.60 -9.37 -12.09
N TRP A 60 -4.21 -8.25 -12.52
CA TRP A 60 -4.31 -7.03 -11.72
C TRP A 60 -4.97 -7.30 -10.36
N LYS A 61 -6.13 -7.96 -10.34
CA LYS A 61 -6.84 -8.30 -9.09
C LYS A 61 -5.97 -9.15 -8.16
N LYS A 62 -5.23 -10.12 -8.71
CA LYS A 62 -4.33 -10.98 -7.95
C LYS A 62 -3.18 -10.17 -7.34
N ARG A 63 -2.51 -9.32 -8.11
CA ARG A 63 -1.41 -8.47 -7.62
C ARG A 63 -1.89 -7.45 -6.59
N LEU A 64 -3.04 -6.81 -6.83
CA LEU A 64 -3.65 -5.88 -5.88
C LEU A 64 -3.93 -6.56 -4.52
N LYS A 65 -4.47 -7.78 -4.54
CA LYS A 65 -4.70 -8.56 -3.31
C LYS A 65 -3.40 -8.80 -2.54
N GLN A 66 -2.31 -9.12 -3.23
CA GLN A 66 -0.99 -9.32 -2.61
C GLN A 66 -0.45 -8.03 -1.99
N ILE A 67 -0.55 -6.91 -2.71
CA ILE A 67 -0.10 -5.60 -2.24
C ILE A 67 -0.87 -5.17 -0.98
N VAL A 68 -2.20 -5.29 -1.00
CA VAL A 68 -3.05 -4.99 0.17
C VAL A 68 -2.69 -5.87 1.37
N ALA A 69 -2.42 -7.15 1.14
CA ALA A 69 -2.00 -8.06 2.21
C ALA A 69 -0.65 -7.65 2.84
N LEU A 70 0.32 -7.24 2.00
CA LEU A 70 1.61 -6.74 2.46
C LEU A 70 1.46 -5.45 3.27
N TRP A 71 0.68 -4.49 2.79
CA TRP A 71 0.44 -3.25 3.55
C TRP A 71 -0.27 -3.50 4.86
N LYS A 72 -1.26 -4.39 4.89
CA LYS A 72 -1.91 -4.77 6.15
C LYS A 72 -0.89 -5.30 7.16
N LYS A 73 0.06 -6.12 6.71
CA LYS A 73 1.14 -6.64 7.55
C LYS A 73 2.04 -5.52 8.08
N GLU A 74 2.45 -4.58 7.23
CA GLU A 74 3.29 -3.44 7.63
C GLU A 74 2.58 -2.51 8.62
N VAL A 75 1.28 -2.22 8.42
CA VAL A 75 0.48 -1.42 9.36
C VAL A 75 0.39 -2.09 10.73
N LEU A 76 0.16 -3.41 10.77
CA LEU A 76 0.12 -4.16 12.02
C LEU A 76 1.48 -4.16 12.72
N LYS A 77 2.57 -4.37 11.98
CA LYS A 77 3.94 -4.29 12.50
C LYS A 77 4.23 -2.91 13.10
N TYR A 78 3.90 -1.85 12.37
CA TYR A 78 4.10 -0.48 12.86
C TYR A 78 3.29 -0.19 14.13
N ARG A 79 2.04 -0.64 14.19
CA ARG A 79 1.21 -0.54 15.41
C ARG A 79 1.90 -1.21 16.59
N ASP A 80 2.36 -2.44 16.40
CA ASP A 80 2.99 -3.23 17.46
C ASP A 80 4.31 -2.57 17.92
N ASP A 81 5.10 -2.03 16.99
CA ASP A 81 6.31 -1.27 17.29
C ASP A 81 6.03 0.01 18.08
N VAL A 82 4.94 0.72 17.78
CA VAL A 82 4.51 1.92 18.53
C VAL A 82 4.10 1.56 19.95
N ILE A 83 3.30 0.50 20.13
CA ILE A 83 2.88 0.03 21.45
C ILE A 83 4.10 -0.41 22.28
N ALA A 84 5.02 -1.16 21.68
CA ALA A 84 6.24 -1.61 22.36
C ALA A 84 7.10 -0.42 22.81
N LYS A 85 7.27 0.60 21.96
CA LYS A 85 7.98 1.84 22.32
C LYS A 85 7.31 2.59 23.45
N ALA A 86 5.98 2.69 23.44
CA ALA A 86 5.22 3.34 24.51
C ALA A 86 5.40 2.61 25.85
N LYS A 87 5.39 1.26 25.84
CA LYS A 87 5.65 0.45 27.04
C LYS A 87 7.04 0.69 27.61
N ILE A 88 8.07 0.64 26.76
CA ILE A 88 9.46 0.89 27.17
C ILE A 88 9.63 2.30 27.74
N GLN A 89 8.95 3.30 27.16
CA GLN A 89 8.99 4.66 27.69
C GLN A 89 8.33 4.74 29.07
N SER A 90 7.14 4.14 29.23
CA SER A 90 6.44 4.08 30.52
C SER A 90 7.30 3.42 31.59
N GLU A 91 7.97 2.30 31.28
CA GLU A 91 8.83 1.58 32.22
C GLU A 91 10.01 2.47 32.69
N LYS A 92 10.59 3.27 31.79
CA LYS A 92 11.66 4.22 32.14
C LYS A 92 11.17 5.38 32.99
N ASP A 93 9.97 5.88 32.69
CA ASP A 93 9.35 6.95 33.46
C ASP A 93 9.06 6.47 34.90
N ASP A 94 8.52 5.25 35.04
CA ASP A 94 8.27 4.60 36.33
C ASP A 94 9.57 4.38 37.13
N GLU A 95 10.64 3.88 36.49
CA GLU A 95 11.95 3.71 37.14
C GLU A 95 12.52 5.05 37.64
N THR A 96 12.36 6.11 36.85
CA THR A 96 12.82 7.46 37.21
C THR A 96 12.04 8.00 38.39
N GLU A 97 10.72 7.80 38.42
CA GLU A 97 9.87 8.26 39.52
C GLU A 97 10.16 7.51 40.82
N LEU A 98 10.39 6.18 40.76
CA LEU A 98 10.82 5.40 41.92
C LEU A 98 12.17 5.87 42.48
N GLN A 99 13.16 6.14 41.62
CA GLN A 99 14.45 6.67 42.06
C GLN A 99 14.33 8.04 42.74
N ASN A 100 13.44 8.89 42.25
CA ASN A 100 13.16 10.20 42.86
C ASN A 100 12.50 10.04 44.24
N LEU A 101 11.55 9.11 44.38
CA LEU A 101 10.91 8.80 45.66
C LEU A 101 11.92 8.25 46.68
N ASP A 102 12.77 7.31 46.28
CA ASP A 102 13.81 6.76 47.15
C ASP A 102 14.80 7.84 47.63
N SER A 103 15.21 8.73 46.72
CA SER A 103 16.08 9.86 47.06
C SER A 103 15.42 10.82 48.05
N ALA A 104 14.12 11.08 47.89
CA ALA A 104 13.36 11.93 48.81
C ALA A 104 13.21 11.29 50.21
N ILE A 105 13.03 9.97 50.27
CA ILE A 105 12.97 9.23 51.55
C ILE A 105 14.32 9.23 52.27
N GLN A 106 15.43 9.06 51.54
CA GLN A 106 16.78 9.08 52.13
C GLN A 106 17.23 10.46 52.62
N ALA A 107 16.61 11.54 52.13
CA ALA A 107 16.91 12.91 52.53
C ALA A 107 16.17 13.37 53.80
N LEU A 108 15.27 12.52 54.36
CA LEU A 108 14.57 12.73 55.63
C LEU A 108 15.35 12.14 56.81
#